data_AF-A0A932J242-F1
#
_entry.id   AF-A0A932J242-F1
#
_cell.length_a   1.000
_cell.length_b   1.000
_cell.length_c   1.000
_cell.angle_alpha   90.00
_cell.angle_beta   90.00
_cell.angle_gamma   90.00
#
_symmetry.space_group_name_H-M   'P 1'
#
loop_
_entity.id
_entity.type
_entity.pdbx_description
1 polymer ?
#
loop_
_entity_poly.entity_id
_entity_poly.type
_entity_poly.pdbx_seq_one_letter_code
_entity_poly.pdbx_strand_id
1 'polypeptide(L)' 'VTGAKANQLHAELAKITGKQPAWNFHKYLIGRDGKVIENFPSKIEPMDKDLTAKVEKALAN' A
#
# COMPACT_ATOMS: atom_id res chain seq x y z
N VAL A 1 6.36 7.39 9.92
CA VAL A 1 5.93 6.74 8.65
C VAL A 1 6.82 7.17 7.49
N THR A 2 7.09 8.47 7.32
CA THR A 2 8.03 9.02 6.32
C THR A 2 9.27 9.66 6.96
N GLY A 3 10.22 10.12 6.14
CA GLY A 3 11.42 10.85 6.55
C GLY A 3 12.60 9.96 6.96
N ALA A 4 13.70 10.58 7.41
CA ALA A 4 14.95 9.90 7.75
C ALA A 4 14.83 8.87 8.90
N LYS A 5 13.76 8.96 9.69
CA LYS A 5 13.44 8.02 10.79
C LYS A 5 12.22 7.15 10.46
N ALA A 6 11.83 7.04 9.19
CA ALA A 6 10.84 6.06 8.78
C ALA A 6 11.31 4.66 9.20
N ASN A 7 10.37 3.82 9.63
CA ASN A 7 10.73 2.42 9.87
C ASN A 7 11.14 1.77 8.54
N GLN A 8 11.90 0.68 8.63
CA GLN A 8 12.49 0.05 7.45
C GLN A 8 11.44 -0.37 6.42
N LEU A 9 10.33 -0.97 6.86
CA LEU A 9 9.23 -1.37 5.98
C LEU A 9 8.69 -0.22 5.13
N HIS A 10 8.36 0.94 5.73
CA HIS A 10 7.82 2.06 4.97
C HIS A 10 8.86 2.71 4.05
N ALA A 11 10.13 2.75 4.47
CA ALA A 11 11.21 3.25 3.63
C ALA A 11 11.40 2.38 2.37
N GLU A 12 11.36 1.05 2.53
CA GLU A 12 11.45 0.10 1.41
C GLU A 12 10.23 0.18 0.49
N LEU A 13 9.01 0.24 1.03
CA LEU A 13 7.80 0.40 0.23
C LEU A 13 7.81 1.69 -0.58
N ALA A 14 8.25 2.81 0.01
CA ALA A 14 8.41 4.08 -0.70
C ALA A 14 9.47 3.99 -1.81
N LYS A 15 10.57 3.27 -1.59
CA LYS A 15 11.62 3.04 -2.60
C LYS A 15 11.12 2.16 -3.76
N ILE A 16 10.41 1.08 -3.45
CA ILE A 16 9.90 0.12 -4.44
C ILE A 16 8.82 0.76 -5.31
N THR A 17 7.91 1.53 -4.70
CA THR A 17 6.73 2.08 -5.39
C THR A 17 6.93 3.49 -5.95
N GLY A 18 7.93 4.23 -5.48
CA GLY A 18 8.05 5.67 -5.70
C GLY A 18 6.92 6.49 -5.06
N LYS A 19 6.10 5.87 -4.19
CA LYS A 19 4.95 6.49 -3.53
C LYS A 19 5.14 6.40 -2.02
N GLN A 20 5.17 7.54 -1.35
CA GLN A 20 5.25 7.62 0.10
C GLN A 20 3.91 8.03 0.71
N PRO A 21 3.63 7.65 1.97
CA PRO A 21 2.43 8.11 2.66
C PRO A 21 2.40 9.63 2.81
N ALA A 22 1.41 10.28 2.18
CA ALA A 22 1.23 11.73 2.28
C ALA A 22 0.44 12.14 3.54
N TRP A 23 -0.43 11.25 4.04
CA TRP A 23 -1.25 11.47 5.23
C TRP A 23 -1.53 10.15 5.95
N ASN A 24 -2.15 10.23 7.13
CA ASN A 24 -2.64 9.06 7.84
C ASN A 24 -3.57 8.22 6.94
N PHE A 25 -3.54 6.90 7.10
CA PHE A 25 -4.32 5.93 6.32
C PHE A 25 -3.96 5.79 4.83
N HIS A 26 -2.70 6.05 4.44
CA HIS A 26 -2.17 5.52 3.16
C HIS A 26 -2.06 3.99 3.24
N LYS A 27 -2.34 3.29 2.13
CA LYS A 27 -2.49 1.83 2.14
C LYS A 27 -1.62 1.22 1.05
N TYR A 28 -0.97 0.10 1.35
CA TYR A 28 -0.24 -0.71 0.37
C TYR A 28 -0.87 -2.10 0.31
N LEU A 29 -1.10 -2.60 -0.90
CA LEU A 29 -1.51 -3.98 -1.13
C LEU A 29 -0.26 -4.81 -1.46
N ILE A 30 0.03 -5.78 -0.60
CA ILE A 30 1.21 -6.66 -0.72
C ILE A 30 0.71 -8.07 -0.99
N GLY A 31 1.25 -8.71 -2.03
CA GLY A 31 0.93 -10.07 -2.41
C GLY A 31 1.52 -11.12 -1.47
N ARG A 32 1.06 -12.38 -1.60
CA ARG A 32 1.58 -13.52 -0.81
C ARG A 32 3.07 -13.79 -1.05
N ASP A 33 3.59 -13.36 -2.20
CA ASP A 33 5.01 -13.43 -2.56
C ASP A 33 5.84 -12.26 -1.99
N GLY A 34 5.23 -11.39 -1.18
CA GLY A 34 5.88 -10.23 -0.58
C GLY A 34 6.06 -9.04 -1.52
N LYS A 35 5.58 -9.10 -2.77
CA LYS A 35 5.69 -8.00 -3.72
C LYS A 35 4.52 -7.04 -3.59
N VAL A 36 4.80 -5.75 -3.79
CA VAL A 36 3.74 -4.74 -3.83
C VAL A 36 2.94 -4.90 -5.12
N ILE A 37 1.63 -5.02 -4.97
CA ILE A 37 0.67 -5.09 -6.08
C ILE A 37 0.18 -3.68 -6.43
N GLU A 38 -0.18 -2.88 -5.42
CA GLU A 38 -0.72 -1.53 -5.60
C GLU A 38 -0.55 -0.67 -4.32
N ASN A 39 -0.74 0.63 -4.45
CA ASN A 39 -0.81 1.60 -3.35
C ASN A 39 -2.05 2.50 -3.49
N PHE A 40 -2.67 2.86 -2.37
CA PHE A 40 -3.88 3.68 -2.33
C PHE A 40 -3.66 4.93 -1.47
N PRO A 41 -3.94 6.13 -2.00
CA PRO A 41 -3.85 7.36 -1.20
C PRO A 41 -4.89 7.36 -0.08
N SER A 42 -4.63 8.17 0.95
CA SER A 42 -5.47 8.22 2.16
C SER A 42 -6.95 8.50 1.91
N LYS A 43 -7.28 9.21 0.83
CA LYS A 43 -8.65 9.53 0.43
C LYS A 43 -9.49 8.32 0.00
N ILE A 44 -8.85 7.20 -0.33
CA ILE A 44 -9.56 5.97 -0.70
C ILE A 44 -10.13 5.36 0.57
N GLU A 45 -11.46 5.21 0.60
CA GLU A 45 -12.15 4.59 1.72
C GLU A 45 -11.80 3.10 1.83
N PRO A 46 -11.82 2.51 3.04
CA PRO A 46 -11.51 1.10 3.21
C PRO A 46 -12.41 0.14 2.41
N MET A 47 -13.65 0.55 2.11
CA MET A 47 -14.63 -0.23 1.33
C MET A 47 -14.77 0.26 -0.11
N ASP A 48 -13.83 1.10 -0.59
CA ASP A 48 -13.81 1.51 -1.99
C ASP A 48 -13.75 0.28 -2.91
N LYS A 49 -14.62 0.25 -3.92
CA LYS A 49 -14.80 -0.91 -4.79
C LYS A 49 -13.53 -1.31 -5.53
N ASP A 50 -12.68 -0.35 -5.91
CA ASP A 50 -11.42 -0.68 -6.58
C ASP A 50 -10.44 -1.32 -5.59
N LEU A 51 -10.35 -0.78 -4.37
CA LEU A 51 -9.51 -1.36 -3.32
C LEU A 51 -9.93 -2.79 -2.99
N THR A 52 -11.22 -3.02 -2.71
CA THR A 52 -11.69 -4.36 -2.33
C THR A 52 -11.57 -5.35 -3.49
N ALA A 53 -11.85 -4.94 -4.73
CA ALA A 53 -11.68 -5.79 -5.91
C ALA A 53 -10.21 -6.19 -6.12
N LYS A 54 -9.24 -5.30 -5.86
CA LYS A 54 -7.81 -5.62 -5.92
C LYS A 54 -7.41 -6.62 -4.84
N VAL A 55 -7.96 -6.50 -3.63
CA VAL A 55 -7.76 -7.46 -2.55
C VAL A 55 -8.34 -8.83 -2.91
N GLU A 56 -9.59 -8.88 -3.37
CA GLU A 56 -10.27 -10.12 -3.79
C GLU A 56 -9.50 -10.82 -4.91
N LYS A 57 -9.03 -10.07 -5.92
CA LYS A 57 -8.17 -10.59 -6.98
C LYS A 57 -6.86 -11.15 -6.46
N ALA A 58 -6.25 -10.54 -5.45
CA ALA A 58 -5.03 -11.04 -4.82
C ALA A 58 -5.26 -12.30 -3.96
N LEU A 59 -6.50 -12.58 -3.57
CA LEU A 59 -6.89 -13.79 -2.82
C LEU A 59 -7.31 -14.95 -3.71
N ALA A 60 -7.86 -14.64 -4.90
CA ALA A 60 -8.28 -15.59 -5.93
C ALA A 60 -7.06 -16.31 -6.53
N ASN A 61 -6.52 -17.25 -5.76
CA ASN A 61 -5.60 -18.29 -6.20
C ASN A 61 -6.40 -19.52 -6.65
#